data_AF-A0A8I5TUU4-F1
#
_entry.id   AF-A0A8I5TUU4-F1
#
_cell.length_a   1.000
_cell.length_b   1.000
_cell.length_c   1.000
_cell.angle_alpha   90.00
_cell.angle_beta   90.00
_cell.angle_gamma   90.00
#
_symmetry.space_group_name_H-M   'P 1'
#
loop_
_entity.id
_entity.type
_entity.pdbx_description
1 polymer ?
#
loop_
_entity_poly.entity_id
_entity_poly.type
_entity_poly.pdbx_seq_one_letter_code
_entity_poly.pdbx_strand_id
1 'polypeptide(L)'
;FGKDKYNSNYLRILRGILNCCLAYNVGLPEAKIFSGPSSEQFGYAVQQFINPKGNWLLVGSPWSGFPENRMGDVYKCPVDLSTATCEKLNLQTSTSIPNVTEMKTNMSLGLTLTRNMGTGGFLTCGPLWAQQCGNQYYTTGVCSDISPDFQLSASFSPAAQRKLFMCRWSEQCLTVKGGGKGYQLVAPKPSLSLIFIWL
;
A
#
# COMPACT_ATOMS: atom_id res chain seq x y z
N PHE A 1 3.61 64.27 -26.79
CA PHE A 1 3.91 63.14 -25.89
C PHE A 1 3.20 61.91 -26.43
N GLY A 2 3.99 61.01 -27.02
CA GLY A 2 3.52 59.89 -27.84
C GLY A 2 2.75 58.84 -27.04
N LYS A 3 1.71 58.29 -27.66
CA LYS A 3 1.07 57.05 -27.19
C LYS A 3 1.86 55.90 -27.78
N ASP A 4 2.70 55.29 -26.95
CA ASP A 4 3.52 54.15 -27.33
C ASP A 4 2.64 52.96 -27.73
N LYS A 5 2.83 52.54 -28.98
CA LYS A 5 2.33 51.28 -29.54
C LYS A 5 2.86 50.13 -28.68
N TYR A 6 1.97 49.50 -27.90
CA TYR A 6 2.30 48.25 -27.23
C TYR A 6 2.61 47.19 -28.29
N ASN A 7 3.88 46.83 -28.40
CA ASN A 7 4.47 46.08 -29.50
C ASN A 7 4.00 44.61 -29.47
N SER A 8 3.29 44.17 -30.52
CA SER A 8 2.80 42.79 -30.75
C SER A 8 3.88 41.71 -30.56
N ASN A 9 5.17 42.10 -30.64
CA ASN A 9 6.30 41.22 -30.41
C ASN A 9 6.49 40.78 -28.95
N TYR A 10 6.05 41.56 -27.95
CA TYR A 10 6.19 41.18 -26.53
C TYR A 10 5.28 40.01 -26.16
N LEU A 11 4.08 39.96 -26.75
CA LEU A 11 3.12 38.86 -26.57
C LEU A 11 3.61 37.54 -27.20
N ARG A 12 4.45 37.62 -28.25
CA ARG A 12 5.07 36.45 -28.89
C ARG A 12 6.26 35.91 -28.09
N ILE A 13 7.07 36.79 -27.49
CA ILE A 13 8.19 36.40 -26.62
C ILE A 13 7.67 35.71 -25.35
N LEU A 14 6.57 36.20 -24.77
CA LEU A 14 5.94 35.57 -23.60
C LEU A 14 5.38 34.16 -23.91
N ARG A 15 4.96 33.90 -25.15
CA ARG A 15 4.44 32.60 -25.60
C ARG A 15 5.53 31.58 -25.92
N GLY A 16 6.77 32.04 -26.18
CA GLY A 16 7.93 31.19 -26.45
C GLY A 16 8.69 30.72 -25.21
N ILE A 17 8.56 31.45 -24.09
CA ILE A 17 9.22 31.11 -22.82
C ILE A 17 8.47 30.00 -22.05
N LEU A 18 7.22 29.72 -22.44
CA LEU A 18 6.34 28.74 -21.76
C LEU A 18 6.43 27.30 -22.32
N ASN A 19 7.57 26.90 -22.86
CA ASN A 19 7.80 25.54 -23.38
C ASN A 19 9.03 24.83 -22.79
N CYS A 20 9.67 25.40 -21.76
CA CYS A 20 10.86 24.82 -21.13
C CYS A 20 10.61 23.54 -20.30
N CYS A 21 9.36 23.07 -20.21
CA CYS A 21 8.99 21.93 -19.36
C CYS A 21 8.28 20.81 -20.14
N LEU A 22 8.56 20.68 -21.45
CA LEU A 22 8.09 19.52 -22.20
C LEU A 22 8.98 18.32 -21.83
N ALA A 23 8.37 17.27 -21.29
CA ALA A 23 9.04 15.99 -21.09
C ALA A 23 9.53 15.48 -22.46
N TYR A 24 10.82 15.69 -22.75
CA TYR A 24 11.38 15.46 -24.07
C TYR A 24 11.63 13.98 -24.39
N ASN A 25 11.69 13.14 -23.36
CA ASN A 25 11.92 11.70 -23.43
C ASN A 25 10.71 10.86 -22.98
N VAL A 26 9.55 11.49 -22.76
CA VAL A 26 8.29 10.79 -22.47
C VAL A 26 7.33 11.03 -23.63
N GLY A 27 7.04 9.97 -24.38
CA GLY A 27 6.08 10.03 -25.49
C GLY A 27 4.67 10.30 -24.99
N LEU A 28 4.21 11.55 -25.10
CA LEU A 28 2.83 11.92 -24.74
C LEU A 28 1.78 11.47 -25.78
N PRO A 29 2.01 11.58 -27.12
CA PRO A 29 0.96 11.31 -28.12
C PRO A 29 0.50 9.85 -28.18
N GLU A 30 1.35 8.91 -27.75
CA GLU A 30 1.13 7.46 -27.80
C GLU A 30 1.00 6.84 -26.40
N ALA A 31 0.69 7.66 -25.39
CA ALA A 31 0.55 7.19 -24.02
C ALA A 31 -0.63 6.22 -23.89
N LYS A 32 -0.35 5.03 -23.35
CA LYS A 32 -1.38 4.02 -23.07
C LYS A 32 -2.14 4.39 -21.79
N ILE A 33 -3.46 4.44 -21.88
CA ILE A 33 -4.34 4.79 -20.76
C ILE A 33 -4.99 3.52 -20.21
N PHE A 34 -4.84 3.30 -18.91
CA PHE A 34 -5.57 2.26 -18.16
C PHE A 34 -6.62 2.94 -17.29
N SER A 35 -7.87 2.54 -17.45
CA SER A 35 -9.01 3.12 -16.73
C SER A 35 -9.70 2.08 -15.88
N GLY A 36 -10.20 2.49 -14.72
CA GLY A 36 -10.95 1.66 -13.79
C GLY A 36 -11.90 2.51 -12.92
N PRO A 37 -12.58 1.91 -11.94
CA PRO A 37 -13.60 2.59 -11.14
C PRO A 37 -12.99 3.69 -10.27
N SER A 38 -13.39 4.95 -10.50
CA SER A 38 -12.90 6.10 -9.72
C SER A 38 -13.39 6.09 -8.27
N SER A 39 -14.61 5.59 -8.01
CA SER A 39 -15.16 5.39 -6.67
C SER A 39 -14.34 4.41 -5.84
N GLU A 40 -13.61 3.49 -6.48
CA GLU A 40 -12.76 2.50 -5.83
C GLU A 40 -11.29 2.95 -5.71
N GLN A 41 -11.00 4.21 -6.06
CA GLN A 41 -9.65 4.78 -6.12
C GLN A 41 -8.68 3.95 -6.96
N PHE A 42 -9.16 3.46 -8.11
CA PHE A 42 -8.31 2.79 -9.08
C PHE A 42 -7.14 3.72 -9.47
N GLY A 43 -5.91 3.21 -9.38
CA GLY A 43 -4.71 4.00 -9.67
C GLY A 43 -4.02 4.56 -8.43
N TYR A 44 -4.49 4.25 -7.22
CA TYR A 44 -3.90 4.76 -5.98
C TYR A 44 -2.41 4.38 -5.84
N ALA A 45 -2.08 3.12 -6.16
CA ALA A 45 -0.73 2.63 -6.24
C ALA A 45 -0.54 1.92 -7.59
N VAL A 46 0.62 2.08 -8.22
CA VAL A 46 0.94 1.45 -9.50
C VAL A 46 2.30 0.80 -9.45
N GLN A 47 2.43 -0.39 -10.04
CA GLN A 47 3.69 -1.13 -10.05
C GLN A 47 3.84 -1.93 -11.34
N GLN A 48 4.96 -1.77 -12.03
CA GLN A 48 5.28 -2.62 -13.20
C GLN A 48 5.64 -4.03 -12.76
N PHE A 49 5.16 -5.02 -13.50
CA PHE A 49 5.31 -6.44 -13.18
C PHE A 49 5.48 -7.26 -14.46
N ILE A 50 6.53 -8.07 -14.49
CA ILE A 50 6.86 -8.93 -15.64
C ILE A 50 6.96 -10.36 -15.14
N ASN A 51 6.33 -11.28 -15.87
CA ASN A 51 6.41 -12.71 -15.67
C ASN A 51 6.49 -13.43 -17.05
N PRO A 52 6.71 -14.75 -17.11
CA PRO A 52 6.78 -15.48 -18.38
C PRO A 52 5.51 -15.42 -19.24
N LYS A 53 4.37 -15.01 -18.67
CA LYS A 53 3.07 -14.89 -19.37
C LYS A 53 2.86 -13.53 -20.02
N GLY A 54 3.67 -12.52 -19.69
CA GLY A 54 3.62 -11.20 -20.32
C GLY A 54 4.02 -10.05 -19.40
N ASN A 55 3.82 -8.84 -19.92
CA ASN A 55 4.08 -7.59 -19.22
C ASN A 55 2.79 -7.02 -18.65
N TRP A 56 2.82 -6.66 -17.37
CA TRP A 56 1.66 -6.23 -16.61
C TRP A 56 1.93 -4.91 -15.88
N LEU A 57 0.90 -4.09 -15.78
CA LEU A 57 0.83 -3.00 -14.83
C LEU A 57 -0.12 -3.41 -13.71
N LEU A 58 0.40 -3.52 -12.48
CA LEU A 58 -0.41 -3.72 -11.29
C LEU A 58 -0.95 -2.39 -10.83
N VAL A 59 -2.24 -2.37 -10.48
CA VAL A 59 -2.93 -1.16 -10.06
C VAL A 59 -3.70 -1.45 -8.78
N GLY A 60 -3.37 -0.73 -7.71
CA GLY A 60 -4.07 -0.77 -6.44
C GLY A 60 -5.37 0.01 -6.50
N SER A 61 -6.41 -0.57 -5.88
CA SER A 61 -7.74 0.02 -5.75
C SER A 61 -8.23 -0.15 -4.31
N PRO A 62 -7.72 0.65 -3.37
CA PRO A 62 -7.95 0.46 -1.93
C PRO A 62 -9.40 0.69 -1.51
N TRP A 63 -10.24 1.28 -2.37
CA TRP A 63 -11.66 1.48 -2.09
C TRP A 63 -12.54 0.43 -2.77
N SER A 64 -11.95 -0.65 -3.28
CA SER A 64 -12.72 -1.71 -3.88
C SER A 64 -13.69 -2.34 -2.89
N GLY A 65 -14.95 -2.52 -3.31
CA GLY A 65 -16.07 -2.87 -2.43
C GLY A 65 -16.77 -1.67 -1.80
N PHE A 66 -16.54 -0.43 -2.25
CA PHE A 66 -17.35 0.72 -1.84
C PHE A 66 -18.84 0.56 -2.26
N PRO A 67 -19.84 1.04 -1.49
CA PRO A 67 -19.74 1.79 -0.23
C PRO A 67 -19.62 0.92 1.02
N GLU A 68 -20.12 -0.31 0.99
CA GLU A 68 -20.11 -1.24 2.11
C GLU A 68 -19.09 -2.35 1.87
N ASN A 69 -18.18 -2.56 2.82
CA ASN A 69 -17.12 -3.57 2.75
C ASN A 69 -15.95 -3.18 1.82
N ARG A 70 -15.35 -2.00 2.10
CA ARG A 70 -14.19 -1.42 1.41
C ARG A 70 -12.88 -2.19 1.66
N MET A 71 -12.87 -3.46 1.30
CA MET A 71 -11.73 -4.35 1.53
C MET A 71 -10.52 -3.94 0.69
N GLY A 72 -10.73 -3.30 -0.46
CA GLY A 72 -9.68 -2.99 -1.41
C GLY A 72 -9.23 -4.22 -2.22
N ASP A 73 -8.61 -3.98 -3.35
CA ASP A 73 -8.08 -5.03 -4.21
C ASP A 73 -6.97 -4.50 -5.15
N VAL A 74 -6.41 -5.41 -5.95
CA VAL A 74 -5.39 -5.14 -6.96
C VAL A 74 -5.90 -5.61 -8.31
N TYR A 75 -5.65 -4.80 -9.34
CA TYR A 75 -5.91 -5.11 -10.73
C TYR A 75 -4.59 -5.41 -11.44
N LYS A 76 -4.61 -6.33 -12.41
CA LYS A 76 -3.53 -6.51 -13.39
C LYS A 76 -4.02 -5.97 -14.74
N CYS A 77 -3.20 -5.16 -15.39
CA CYS A 77 -3.50 -4.60 -16.70
C CYS A 77 -2.42 -5.07 -17.69
N PRO A 78 -2.76 -5.79 -18.76
CA PRO A 78 -1.78 -6.21 -19.75
C PRO A 78 -1.22 -5.00 -20.50
N VAL A 79 0.10 -4.92 -20.63
CA VAL A 79 0.79 -3.81 -21.31
C VAL A 79 0.83 -4.02 -22.82
N ASP A 80 0.97 -5.27 -23.28
CA ASP A 80 1.20 -5.60 -24.69
C ASP A 80 -0.08 -5.52 -25.56
N LEU A 81 -1.28 -5.53 -24.94
CA LEU A 81 -2.56 -5.48 -25.64
C LEU A 81 -3.21 -4.09 -25.54
N SER A 82 -3.32 -3.36 -26.65
CA SER A 82 -3.83 -1.97 -26.66
C SER A 82 -5.29 -1.82 -26.19
N THR A 83 -6.13 -2.83 -26.39
CA THR A 83 -7.58 -2.80 -26.08
C THR A 83 -7.96 -3.60 -24.84
N ALA A 84 -7.00 -4.23 -24.17
CA ALA A 84 -7.31 -5.14 -23.08
C ALA A 84 -7.65 -4.39 -21.78
N THR A 85 -8.69 -4.86 -21.12
CA THR A 85 -9.18 -4.33 -19.85
C THR A 85 -8.34 -4.82 -18.67
N CYS A 86 -8.28 -4.01 -17.62
CA CYS A 86 -7.67 -4.42 -16.37
C CYS A 86 -8.54 -5.47 -15.66
N GLU A 87 -7.93 -6.56 -15.25
CA GLU A 87 -8.60 -7.67 -14.55
C GLU A 87 -8.37 -7.54 -13.05
N LYS A 88 -9.45 -7.65 -12.28
CA LYS A 88 -9.43 -7.65 -10.82
C LYS A 88 -8.94 -8.99 -10.29
N LEU A 89 -7.95 -8.99 -9.39
CA LEU A 89 -7.34 -10.22 -8.87
C LEU A 89 -8.14 -10.90 -7.75
N ASN A 90 -9.10 -10.19 -7.12
CA ASN A 90 -9.94 -10.71 -6.05
C ASN A 90 -9.15 -11.25 -4.84
N LEU A 91 -8.09 -10.54 -4.43
CA LEU A 91 -7.17 -10.97 -3.38
C LEU A 91 -7.75 -10.85 -1.97
N GLN A 92 -8.82 -10.07 -1.80
CA GLN A 92 -9.44 -9.78 -0.51
C GLN A 92 -10.00 -11.00 0.21
N THR A 93 -10.54 -11.97 -0.54
CA THR A 93 -11.11 -13.20 0.03
C THR A 93 -10.02 -14.18 0.46
N SER A 94 -8.92 -14.22 -0.30
CA SER A 94 -7.80 -15.12 -0.07
C SER A 94 -6.83 -14.62 1.01
N THR A 95 -6.75 -13.30 1.20
CA THR A 95 -5.89 -12.69 2.22
C THR A 95 -6.42 -13.02 3.62
N SER A 96 -5.75 -13.92 4.34
CA SER A 96 -6.15 -14.36 5.69
C SER A 96 -4.95 -14.85 6.48
N ILE A 97 -4.93 -14.55 7.78
CA ILE A 97 -3.95 -15.05 8.74
C ILE A 97 -4.59 -16.16 9.58
N PRO A 98 -3.96 -17.34 9.68
CA PRO A 98 -4.51 -18.43 10.50
C PRO A 98 -4.45 -18.11 12.00
N ASN A 99 -5.37 -18.72 12.77
CA ASN A 99 -5.42 -18.66 14.24
C ASN A 99 -5.72 -17.30 14.88
N VAL A 100 -6.21 -16.32 14.12
CA VAL A 100 -6.69 -15.01 14.59
C VAL A 100 -8.13 -14.78 14.13
N THR A 101 -8.87 -13.95 14.87
CA THR A 101 -10.17 -13.45 14.41
C THR A 101 -9.93 -12.15 13.67
N GLU A 102 -10.29 -12.13 12.39
CA GLU A 102 -9.96 -11.04 11.47
C GLU A 102 -11.13 -10.08 11.29
N MET A 103 -10.85 -8.78 11.25
CA MET A 103 -11.75 -7.74 10.79
C MET A 103 -11.20 -7.17 9.49
N LYS A 104 -11.76 -7.65 8.39
CA LYS A 104 -11.34 -7.30 7.02
C LYS A 104 -12.12 -6.11 6.43
N THR A 105 -13.21 -5.72 7.08
CA THR A 105 -13.99 -4.55 6.65
C THR A 105 -13.09 -3.32 6.65
N ASN A 106 -13.10 -2.60 5.54
CA ASN A 106 -12.29 -1.39 5.34
C ASN A 106 -10.77 -1.58 5.37
N MET A 107 -10.25 -2.81 5.22
CA MET A 107 -8.81 -3.07 5.31
C MET A 107 -7.94 -2.34 4.26
N SER A 108 -8.56 -1.91 3.15
CA SER A 108 -7.94 -1.12 2.09
C SER A 108 -6.70 -1.79 1.47
N LEU A 109 -6.82 -3.07 1.09
CA LEU A 109 -5.81 -3.82 0.35
C LEU A 109 -5.48 -3.12 -0.98
N GLY A 110 -4.22 -3.12 -1.36
CA GLY A 110 -3.75 -2.40 -2.55
C GLY A 110 -3.35 -0.94 -2.29
N LEU A 111 -3.36 -0.48 -1.03
CA LEU A 111 -2.74 0.80 -0.64
C LEU A 111 -1.21 0.76 -0.82
N THR A 112 -0.60 -0.39 -0.64
CA THR A 112 0.84 -0.60 -0.86
C THR A 112 1.04 -1.74 -1.83
N LEU A 113 1.86 -1.51 -2.85
CA LEU A 113 2.26 -2.50 -3.85
C LEU A 113 3.76 -2.42 -4.04
N THR A 114 4.46 -3.55 -3.92
CA THR A 114 5.90 -3.62 -4.15
C THR A 114 6.31 -4.96 -4.75
N ARG A 115 7.40 -4.99 -5.51
CA ARG A 115 7.93 -6.24 -6.09
C ARG A 115 8.61 -7.08 -5.01
N ASN A 116 8.39 -8.38 -5.06
CA ASN A 116 9.12 -9.34 -4.23
C ASN A 116 10.14 -10.06 -5.11
N MET A 117 11.39 -9.59 -5.07
CA MET A 117 12.48 -10.16 -5.88
C MET A 117 12.85 -11.58 -5.43
N GLY A 118 12.59 -11.95 -4.17
CA GLY A 118 12.90 -13.27 -3.64
C GLY A 118 11.99 -14.37 -4.19
N THR A 119 10.70 -14.07 -4.37
CA THR A 119 9.71 -15.01 -4.93
C THR A 119 9.44 -14.80 -6.42
N GLY A 120 9.95 -13.70 -7.00
CA GLY A 120 9.60 -13.23 -8.35
C GLY A 120 8.20 -12.59 -8.44
N GLY A 121 7.49 -12.55 -7.31
CA GLY A 121 6.13 -12.09 -7.18
C GLY A 121 6.02 -10.60 -6.82
N PHE A 122 4.97 -10.28 -6.06
CA PHE A 122 4.75 -8.96 -5.50
C PHE A 122 4.03 -9.05 -4.15
N LEU A 123 4.25 -8.05 -3.31
CA LEU A 123 3.57 -7.88 -2.04
C LEU A 123 2.50 -6.80 -2.19
N THR A 124 1.31 -7.07 -1.65
CA THR A 124 0.24 -6.08 -1.48
C THR A 124 -0.16 -6.00 -0.02
N CYS A 125 -0.39 -4.80 0.51
CA CYS A 125 -0.77 -4.61 1.90
C CYS A 125 -2.05 -3.78 2.07
N GLY A 126 -2.82 -4.15 3.09
CA GLY A 126 -4.00 -3.46 3.60
C GLY A 126 -3.74 -2.99 5.03
N PRO A 127 -3.31 -1.74 5.26
CA PRO A 127 -2.90 -1.25 6.57
C PRO A 127 -4.05 -1.16 7.58
N LEU A 128 -5.30 -1.10 7.11
CA LEU A 128 -6.47 -1.00 7.98
C LEU A 128 -7.05 -2.35 8.38
N TRP A 129 -6.43 -3.47 7.98
CA TRP A 129 -6.78 -4.78 8.50
C TRP A 129 -6.56 -4.83 10.02
N ALA A 130 -7.52 -5.38 10.73
CA ALA A 130 -7.45 -5.51 12.19
C ALA A 130 -7.63 -6.96 12.64
N GLN A 131 -6.97 -7.29 13.73
CA GLN A 131 -7.15 -8.56 14.46
C GLN A 131 -7.90 -8.29 15.76
N GLN A 132 -8.76 -9.21 16.16
CA GLN A 132 -9.36 -9.17 17.49
C GLN A 132 -8.41 -9.79 18.51
N CYS A 133 -8.17 -9.06 19.60
CA CYS A 133 -7.43 -9.51 20.77
C CYS A 133 -8.27 -9.24 22.02
N GLY A 134 -8.84 -10.31 22.61
CA GLY A 134 -9.84 -10.17 23.66
C GLY A 134 -11.10 -9.47 23.13
N ASN A 135 -11.46 -8.32 23.71
CA ASN A 135 -12.62 -7.53 23.31
C ASN A 135 -12.26 -6.31 22.44
N GLN A 136 -10.99 -6.15 22.05
CA GLN A 136 -10.52 -5.01 21.27
C GLN A 136 -10.04 -5.45 19.88
N TYR A 137 -10.19 -4.55 18.91
CA TYR A 137 -9.66 -4.73 17.56
C TYR A 137 -8.40 -3.88 17.39
N TYR A 138 -7.30 -4.53 17.00
CA TYR A 138 -6.01 -3.87 16.78
C TYR A 138 -5.69 -3.85 15.29
N THR A 139 -5.62 -2.65 14.74
CA THR A 139 -5.22 -2.39 13.36
C THR A 139 -3.72 -2.57 13.20
N THR A 140 -3.32 -3.78 12.84
CA THR A 140 -1.90 -4.14 12.67
C THR A 140 -1.51 -4.22 11.19
N GLY A 141 -2.49 -4.11 10.30
CA GLY A 141 -2.32 -4.28 8.87
C GLY A 141 -2.06 -5.74 8.49
N VAL A 142 -2.26 -6.05 7.22
CA VAL A 142 -1.93 -7.33 6.62
C VAL A 142 -1.19 -7.09 5.32
N CYS A 143 -0.21 -7.94 5.04
CA CYS A 143 0.48 -8.01 3.77
C CYS A 143 0.33 -9.42 3.21
N SER A 144 0.13 -9.52 1.90
CA SER A 144 0.00 -10.77 1.17
C SER A 144 1.09 -10.85 0.11
N ASP A 145 1.82 -11.96 0.12
CA ASP A 145 2.78 -12.32 -0.91
C ASP A 145 2.07 -13.07 -2.03
N ILE A 146 2.19 -12.55 -3.24
CA ILE A 146 1.52 -13.06 -4.43
C ILE A 146 2.58 -13.57 -5.38
N SER A 147 2.43 -14.81 -5.82
CA SER A 147 3.35 -15.48 -6.73
C SER A 147 3.36 -14.84 -8.14
N PRO A 148 4.37 -15.16 -8.97
CA PRO A 148 4.40 -14.77 -10.39
C PRO A 148 3.12 -15.08 -11.18
N ASP A 149 2.38 -16.10 -10.77
CA ASP A 149 1.14 -16.57 -11.40
C ASP A 149 -0.14 -15.94 -10.82
N PHE A 150 0.00 -14.85 -10.06
CA PHE A 150 -1.11 -14.15 -9.38
C PHE A 150 -1.85 -15.01 -8.35
N GLN A 151 -1.20 -16.04 -7.81
CA GLN A 151 -1.74 -16.86 -6.72
C GLN A 151 -1.21 -16.37 -5.38
N LEU A 152 -2.11 -16.20 -4.41
CA LEU A 152 -1.75 -15.86 -3.03
C LEU A 152 -0.92 -16.99 -2.42
N SER A 153 0.29 -16.66 -1.97
CA SER A 153 1.23 -17.63 -1.39
C SER A 153 1.17 -17.65 0.12
N ALA A 154 1.22 -16.47 0.75
CA ALA A 154 1.10 -16.33 2.20
C ALA A 154 0.61 -14.93 2.57
N SER A 155 -0.12 -14.84 3.67
CA SER A 155 -0.44 -13.56 4.30
C SER A 155 0.18 -13.49 5.69
N PHE A 156 0.68 -12.33 6.03
CA PHE A 156 1.29 -12.06 7.33
C PHE A 156 0.96 -10.65 7.78
N SER A 157 0.90 -10.43 9.08
CA SER A 157 0.79 -9.11 9.65
C SER A 157 2.12 -8.78 10.34
N PRO A 158 2.81 -7.71 9.94
CA PRO A 158 4.09 -7.32 10.53
C PRO A 158 4.01 -7.11 12.05
N ALA A 159 2.85 -6.68 12.54
CA ALA A 159 2.61 -6.39 13.96
C ALA A 159 1.58 -7.33 14.61
N ALA A 160 1.29 -8.49 13.99
CA ALA A 160 0.37 -9.48 14.56
C ALA A 160 0.83 -9.89 15.97
N GLN A 161 -0.13 -9.87 16.89
CA GLN A 161 0.13 -10.20 18.29
C GLN A 161 -0.10 -11.71 18.42
N ARG A 162 0.98 -12.49 18.59
CA ARG A 162 0.84 -13.94 18.79
C ARG A 162 0.20 -14.21 20.14
N LYS A 163 -0.78 -15.13 20.17
CA LYS A 163 -1.60 -15.53 21.33
C LYS A 163 -0.84 -15.81 22.63
N LEU A 164 0.47 -16.03 22.62
CA LEU A 164 1.22 -16.41 23.82
C LEU A 164 1.85 -15.25 24.61
N PHE A 165 2.05 -14.06 24.04
CA PHE A 165 2.85 -13.02 24.74
C PHE A 165 2.23 -11.63 24.87
N MET A 166 1.16 -11.26 24.14
CA MET A 166 0.88 -9.82 24.02
C MET A 166 -0.58 -9.42 23.76
N CYS A 167 -1.54 -10.24 24.22
CA CYS A 167 -2.93 -9.77 24.46
C CYS A 167 -3.23 -9.60 25.95
N ARG A 168 -2.20 -9.73 26.80
CA ARG A 168 -2.24 -9.43 28.23
C ARG A 168 -1.35 -8.22 28.43
N TRP A 169 -1.87 -7.22 29.14
CA TRP A 169 -1.33 -5.89 29.39
C TRP A 169 -1.79 -4.82 28.39
N SER A 170 -2.94 -4.25 28.75
CA SER A 170 -3.24 -2.85 28.52
C SER A 170 -1.98 -1.99 28.75
N GLU A 171 -1.67 -1.17 27.75
CA GLU A 171 -0.95 0.12 27.83
C GLU A 171 0.58 0.24 27.78
N GLN A 172 1.44 -0.79 27.73
CA GLN A 172 2.89 -0.51 27.61
C GLN A 172 3.66 -1.49 26.69
N CYS A 173 4.18 -0.97 25.57
CA CYS A 173 5.20 -1.66 24.77
C CYS A 173 6.52 -1.70 25.57
N LEU A 174 6.86 -2.86 26.14
CA LEU A 174 8.13 -3.08 26.82
C LEU A 174 9.08 -3.86 25.91
N THR A 175 10.20 -3.26 25.55
CA THR A 175 11.32 -3.96 24.92
C THR A 175 12.14 -4.71 25.98
N VAL A 176 12.26 -6.03 25.84
CA VAL A 176 13.13 -6.87 26.68
C VAL A 176 14.51 -6.96 26.02
N LYS A 177 15.55 -6.42 26.65
CA LYS A 177 16.95 -6.70 26.27
C LYS A 177 17.49 -7.83 27.15
N GLY A 178 17.83 -8.96 26.54
CA GLY A 178 18.47 -10.09 27.21
C GLY A 178 19.97 -9.88 27.35
N GLY A 179 20.46 -9.75 28.59
CA GLY A 179 21.88 -9.67 28.91
C GLY A 179 22.19 -10.35 30.24
N GLY A 180 22.69 -11.58 30.19
CA GLY A 180 23.57 -12.21 31.18
C GLY A 180 23.07 -12.49 32.61
N LYS A 181 22.44 -11.56 33.33
CA LYS A 181 22.06 -11.72 34.75
C LYS A 181 20.87 -10.85 35.18
N GLY A 182 19.83 -10.78 34.36
CA GLY A 182 18.58 -10.10 34.70
C GLY A 182 17.90 -9.51 33.47
N TYR A 183 16.56 -9.48 33.49
CA TYR A 183 15.77 -8.83 32.45
C TYR A 183 15.55 -7.37 32.86
N GLN A 184 15.97 -6.42 32.02
CA GLN A 184 15.70 -5.01 32.23
C GLN A 184 14.55 -4.56 31.32
N LEU A 185 13.45 -4.14 31.92
CA LEU A 185 12.33 -3.52 31.22
C LEU A 185 12.61 -2.02 31.08
N VAL A 186 12.75 -1.53 29.85
CA VAL A 186 12.99 -0.11 29.57
C VAL A 186 11.72 0.47 28.94
N ALA A 187 11.05 1.36 29.66
CA ALA A 187 9.92 2.14 29.15
C ALA A 187 10.42 3.45 28.52
N PRO A 188 9.93 3.85 27.33
CA PRO A 188 10.13 5.20 26.82
C PRO A 188 9.20 6.15 27.59
N LYS A 189 9.75 6.85 28.60
CA LYS A 189 9.05 7.89 29.37
C LYS A 189 8.67 9.08 28.46
N PRO A 190 7.52 9.74 28.74
CA PRO A 190 7.54 10.84 29.68
C PRO A 190 6.37 10.79 30.67
N SER A 191 6.56 10.15 31.82
CA SER A 191 6.15 10.59 33.16
C SER A 191 6.38 9.45 34.16
N LEU A 192 6.53 9.79 35.43
CA LEU A 192 7.18 8.97 36.45
C LEU A 192 6.36 7.74 36.88
N SER A 193 6.94 6.55 36.71
CA SER A 193 7.07 5.50 37.76
C SER A 193 8.01 4.40 37.23
N LEU A 194 9.06 4.07 37.97
CA LEU A 194 9.93 2.90 37.70
C LEU A 194 9.46 1.78 38.63
N ILE A 195 8.89 0.71 38.06
CA ILE A 195 8.58 -0.50 38.82
C ILE A 195 9.80 -1.41 38.73
N PHE A 196 10.48 -1.60 39.85
CA PHE A 196 11.52 -2.63 39.98
C PHE A 196 10.87 -3.89 40.54
N ILE A 197 10.78 -4.94 39.73
CA ILE A 197 10.48 -6.28 40.22
C ILE A 197 11.82 -6.97 40.44
N TRP A 198 12.18 -7.20 41.71
CA TRP A 198 13.23 -8.16 42.05
C TRP A 198 12.61 -9.56 42.00
N LEU A 199 13.23 -10.46 41.23
CA LEU A 199 13.09 -11.92 41.40
C LEU A 199 14.33 -12.41 42.15
#